data_AF-A0A6N0HT25-F1
#
_entry.id   AF-A0A6N0HT25-F1
#
_cell.length_a   1.000
_cell.length_b   1.000
_cell.length_c   1.000
_cell.angle_alpha   90.00
_cell.angle_beta   90.00
_cell.angle_gamma   90.00
#
_symmetry.space_group_name_H-M   'P 1'
#
loop_
_entity.id
_entity.type
_entity.pdbx_description
1 polymer ?
#
loop_
_entity_poly.entity_id
_entity_poly.type
_entity_poly.pdbx_seq_one_letter_code
_entity_poly.pdbx_strand_id
1 'polypeptide(L)'
;MVHRLTDPFSSLQRLSQSVVQAGEMLGLYRAEVARLLGLQCEDVGALFEGRNLLVEGSDAWDRAEQFIRLYQALHERMEGDGVRMYHWLRAESGEFGSSPFLLMVDEGRLADVLAYLEQG
;
A
#
# COMPACT_ATOMS: atom_id res chain seq x y z
N MET A 1 9.97 -11.19 -10.04
CA MET A 1 10.52 -10.09 -9.23
C MET A 1 9.74 -8.83 -9.56
N VAL A 2 9.13 -8.19 -8.56
CA VAL A 2 8.37 -6.94 -8.73
C VAL A 2 9.27 -5.72 -8.64
N HIS A 3 8.82 -4.62 -9.23
CA HIS A 3 9.63 -3.42 -9.41
C HIS A 3 9.80 -2.63 -8.12
N ARG A 4 10.98 -2.04 -7.90
CA ARG A 4 11.20 -1.10 -6.80
C ARG A 4 10.71 0.28 -7.20
N LEU A 5 9.87 0.89 -6.38
CA LEU A 5 9.40 2.26 -6.61
C LEU A 5 10.57 3.24 -6.46
N THR A 6 10.78 4.09 -7.46
CA THR A 6 11.90 5.03 -7.52
C THR A 6 11.44 6.44 -7.14
N ASP A 7 12.06 7.02 -6.11
CA ASP A 7 11.68 8.27 -5.41
C ASP A 7 10.16 8.56 -5.43
N PRO A 8 9.35 7.73 -4.76
CA PRO A 8 7.89 7.88 -4.77
C PRO A 8 7.43 9.19 -4.11
N PHE A 9 8.23 9.75 -3.20
CA PHE A 9 7.90 10.97 -2.44
C PHE A 9 8.37 12.26 -3.12
N SER A 10 8.92 12.21 -4.34
CA SER A 10 9.50 13.40 -4.98
C SER A 10 8.46 14.38 -5.52
N SER A 11 7.20 13.98 -5.66
CA SER A 11 6.09 14.84 -6.08
C SER A 11 4.72 14.20 -5.81
N LEU A 12 3.66 15.01 -5.84
CA LEU A 12 2.26 14.54 -5.78
C LEU A 12 1.96 13.43 -6.79
N GLN A 13 2.46 13.62 -8.00
CA GLN A 13 2.23 12.70 -9.10
C GLN A 13 3.00 11.38 -8.92
N ARG A 14 4.22 11.45 -8.38
CA ARG A 14 5.04 10.27 -8.10
C ARG A 14 4.41 9.43 -6.99
N LEU A 15 3.89 10.04 -5.93
CA LEU A 15 3.23 9.28 -4.87
C LEU A 15 1.94 8.61 -5.40
N SER A 16 1.11 9.38 -6.10
CA SER A 16 -0.15 8.89 -6.67
C SER A 16 0.06 7.70 -7.62
N GLN A 17 1.06 7.79 -8.52
CA GLN A 17 1.40 6.69 -9.43
C GLN A 17 1.98 5.49 -8.67
N SER A 18 2.80 5.74 -7.66
CA SER A 18 3.41 4.68 -6.85
C SER A 18 2.37 3.88 -6.08
N VAL A 19 1.31 4.53 -5.60
CA VAL A 19 0.20 3.86 -4.91
C VAL A 19 -0.53 2.90 -5.84
N VAL A 20 -0.85 3.34 -7.06
CA VAL A 20 -1.50 2.50 -8.08
C VAL A 20 -0.61 1.30 -8.40
N GLN A 21 0.67 1.55 -8.67
CA GLN A 21 1.65 0.51 -8.99
C GLN A 21 1.84 -0.51 -7.85
N ALA A 22 1.98 -0.05 -6.60
CA ALA A 22 2.12 -0.92 -5.44
C ALA A 22 0.87 -1.79 -5.23
N GLY A 23 -0.31 -1.20 -5.39
CA GLY A 23 -1.58 -1.93 -5.32
C GLY A 23 -1.65 -3.05 -6.35
N GLU A 24 -1.32 -2.76 -7.61
CA GLU A 24 -1.29 -3.76 -8.68
C GLU A 24 -0.25 -4.86 -8.41
N MET A 25 0.97 -4.49 -7.98
CA MET A 25 2.04 -5.46 -7.69
C MET A 25 1.74 -6.36 -6.49
N LEU A 26 0.95 -5.87 -5.52
CA LEU A 26 0.47 -6.66 -4.39
C LEU A 26 -0.86 -7.38 -4.68
N GLY A 27 -1.39 -7.29 -5.90
CA GLY A 27 -2.66 -7.92 -6.26
C GLY A 27 -3.85 -7.39 -5.46
N LEU A 28 -3.85 -6.09 -5.15
CA LEU A 28 -4.96 -5.40 -4.50
C LEU A 28 -5.97 -4.91 -5.53
N TYR A 29 -7.25 -5.09 -5.24
CA TYR A 29 -8.33 -4.51 -6.01
C TYR A 29 -8.45 -3.01 -5.73
N ARG A 30 -8.98 -2.26 -6.70
CA ARG A 30 -9.23 -0.81 -6.54
C ARG A 30 -10.03 -0.48 -5.28
N ALA A 31 -11.02 -1.29 -4.93
CA ALA A 31 -11.81 -1.13 -3.72
C ALA A 31 -11.00 -1.35 -2.42
N GLU A 32 -10.04 -2.27 -2.42
CA GLU A 32 -9.15 -2.51 -1.29
C GLU A 32 -8.20 -1.31 -1.11
N VAL A 33 -7.65 -0.78 -2.21
CA VAL A 33 -6.86 0.46 -2.19
C VAL A 33 -7.69 1.66 -1.73
N ALA A 34 -8.95 1.76 -2.17
CA ALA A 34 -9.86 2.83 -1.72
C ALA A 34 -10.01 2.81 -0.20
N ARG A 35 -10.30 1.65 0.38
CA ARG A 35 -10.46 1.47 1.83
C ARG A 35 -9.18 1.80 2.59
N LEU A 36 -8.04 1.33 2.09
CA LEU A 36 -6.74 1.58 2.70
C LEU A 36 -6.42 3.09 2.77
N LEU A 37 -6.75 3.84 1.71
CA LEU A 37 -6.53 5.29 1.64
C LEU A 37 -7.67 6.13 2.22
N GLY A 38 -8.81 5.52 2.57
CA GLY A 38 -10.01 6.25 2.99
C GLY A 38 -10.73 7.01 1.87
N LEU A 39 -10.54 6.59 0.62
CA LEU A 39 -11.15 7.20 -0.58
C LEU A 39 -12.47 6.54 -0.94
N GLN A 40 -13.35 7.30 -1.61
CA GLN A 40 -14.55 6.75 -2.22
C GLN A 40 -14.24 6.05 -3.55
N CYS A 41 -15.18 5.23 -4.03
CA CYS A 41 -15.02 4.46 -5.29
C CYS A 41 -14.74 5.34 -6.52
N GLU A 42 -15.35 6.54 -6.57
CA GLU A 42 -15.12 7.49 -7.67
C GLU A 42 -13.70 8.06 -7.62
N ASP A 43 -13.26 8.49 -6.44
CA ASP A 43 -11.94 9.10 -6.22
C ASP A 43 -10.81 8.12 -6.53
N VAL A 44 -10.91 6.88 -6.04
CA VAL A 44 -9.91 5.84 -6.34
C VAL A 44 -9.93 5.47 -7.83
N GLY A 45 -11.10 5.46 -8.48
CA GLY A 45 -11.21 5.22 -9.91
C GLY A 45 -10.48 6.29 -10.72
N ALA A 46 -10.71 7.56 -10.39
CA ALA A 46 -10.02 8.69 -11.01
C ALA A 46 -8.50 8.67 -10.72
N LEU A 47 -8.07 8.23 -9.54
CA LEU A 47 -6.66 8.04 -9.18
C LEU A 47 -6.00 6.98 -10.08
N PHE A 48 -6.61 5.80 -10.21
CA PHE A 48 -6.10 4.72 -11.08
C PHE A 48 -6.08 5.11 -12.57
N GLU A 49 -6.96 6.02 -12.98
CA GLU A 49 -7.03 6.53 -14.34
C GLU A 49 -6.15 7.77 -14.56
N GLY A 50 -5.39 8.19 -13.54
CA GLY A 50 -4.50 9.34 -13.61
C GLY A 50 -5.22 10.68 -13.79
N ARG A 51 -6.54 10.72 -13.56
CA ARG A 51 -7.36 11.94 -13.65
C ARG A 51 -7.40 12.72 -12.35
N ASN A 52 -7.07 12.09 -11.23
CA ASN A 52 -6.93 12.74 -9.94
C ASN A 52 -5.55 12.41 -9.33
N LEU A 53 -5.05 13.31 -8.50
CA LEU A 53 -3.83 13.12 -7.73
C LEU A 53 -4.19 13.19 -6.24
N LEU A 54 -3.43 12.47 -5.41
CA LEU A 54 -3.49 12.66 -3.98
C LEU A 54 -3.10 14.10 -3.63
N VAL A 55 -3.76 14.67 -2.63
CA VAL A 55 -3.56 16.04 -2.17
C VAL A 55 -2.64 16.01 -0.96
N GLU A 56 -1.50 16.70 -1.03
CA GLU A 56 -0.55 16.80 0.09
C GLU A 56 -1.23 17.34 1.35
N GLY A 57 -0.93 16.70 2.49
CA GLY A 57 -1.50 17.04 3.80
C GLY A 57 -2.94 16.55 4.03
N SER A 58 -3.52 15.75 3.12
CA SER A 58 -4.78 15.05 3.36
C SER A 58 -4.57 13.71 4.07
N ASP A 59 -5.59 13.19 4.74
CA ASP A 59 -5.52 11.85 5.36
C ASP A 59 -5.16 10.75 4.35
N ALA A 60 -5.66 10.88 3.11
CA ALA A 60 -5.35 9.94 2.02
C ALA A 60 -3.88 10.02 1.59
N TRP A 61 -3.26 11.19 1.69
CA TRP A 61 -1.83 11.38 1.47
C TRP A 61 -1.00 10.68 2.54
N ASP A 62 -1.31 10.92 3.82
CA ASP A 62 -0.57 10.30 4.92
C ASP A 62 -0.68 8.77 4.88
N ARG A 63 -1.87 8.25 4.56
CA ARG A 63 -2.11 6.81 4.34
C ARG A 63 -1.36 6.27 3.12
N ALA A 64 -1.30 7.03 2.04
CA ALA A 64 -0.51 6.66 0.86
C ALA A 64 0.98 6.58 1.20
N GLU A 65 1.52 7.52 1.96
CA GLU A 65 2.91 7.48 2.38
C GLU A 65 3.23 6.24 3.20
N GLN A 66 2.38 5.92 4.18
CA GLN A 66 2.50 4.71 4.98
C GLN A 66 2.44 3.45 4.12
N PHE A 67 1.51 3.39 3.16
CA PHE A 67 1.38 2.26 2.25
C PHE A 67 2.62 2.05 1.38
N ILE A 68 3.20 3.14 0.85
CA ILE A 68 4.41 3.03 0.04
C ILE A 68 5.62 2.60 0.87
N ARG A 69 5.76 3.10 2.10
CA ARG A 69 6.79 2.63 3.04
C ARG A 69 6.63 1.15 3.33
N LEU A 70 5.39 0.68 3.54
CA LEU A 70 5.09 -0.73 3.77
C LEU A 70 5.48 -1.58 2.56
N TYR A 71 5.13 -1.13 1.35
CA TYR A 71 5.52 -1.81 0.12
C TYR A 71 7.04 -1.92 0.00
N GLN A 72 7.78 -0.82 0.28
CA GLN A 72 9.24 -0.80 0.19
C GLN A 72 9.89 -1.71 1.23
N ALA A 73 9.45 -1.68 2.48
CA ALA A 73 9.95 -2.57 3.54
C ALA A 73 9.68 -4.05 3.21
N LEU A 74 8.48 -4.35 2.71
CA LEU A 74 8.13 -5.71 2.29
C LEU A 74 8.95 -6.16 1.07
N HIS A 75 9.16 -5.26 0.10
CA HIS A 75 10.00 -5.51 -1.07
C HIS A 75 11.43 -5.87 -0.65
N GLU A 76 12.02 -5.11 0.27
CA GLU A 76 13.36 -5.36 0.80
C GLU A 76 13.44 -6.70 1.53
N ARG A 77 12.49 -6.97 2.45
CA ARG A 77 12.45 -8.22 3.23
C ARG A 77 12.27 -9.48 2.38
N MET A 78 11.59 -9.34 1.24
CA MET A 78 11.30 -10.44 0.31
C MET A 78 12.18 -10.41 -0.94
N GLU A 79 13.22 -9.57 -0.98
CA GLU A 79 14.15 -9.42 -2.11
C GLU A 79 13.44 -9.17 -3.45
N GLY A 80 12.30 -8.46 -3.40
CA GLY A 80 11.44 -8.18 -4.55
C GLY A 80 10.69 -9.37 -5.12
N ASP A 81 10.58 -10.50 -4.41
CA ASP A 81 9.75 -11.62 -4.82
C ASP A 81 8.25 -11.31 -4.59
N GLY A 82 7.58 -10.83 -5.64
CA GLY A 82 6.16 -10.46 -5.59
C GLY A 82 5.21 -11.58 -5.17
N VAL A 83 5.54 -12.84 -5.47
CA VAL A 83 4.72 -13.99 -5.03
C VAL A 83 4.81 -14.14 -3.52
N ARG A 84 6.02 -14.05 -2.96
CA ARG A 84 6.23 -14.05 -1.50
C ARG A 84 5.60 -12.84 -0.82
N MET A 85 5.69 -11.65 -1.43
CA MET A 85 5.05 -10.43 -0.91
C MET A 85 3.53 -10.58 -0.85
N TYR A 86 2.91 -11.04 -1.95
CA TYR A 86 1.46 -11.33 -2.00
C TYR A 86 1.05 -12.36 -0.95
N HIS A 87 1.77 -13.48 -0.86
CA HIS A 87 1.47 -14.52 0.12
C HIS A 87 1.63 -14.05 1.55
N TRP A 88 2.68 -13.29 1.86
CA TRP A 88 2.88 -12.72 3.19
C TRP A 88 1.72 -11.81 3.61
N LEU A 89 1.20 -11.00 2.67
CA LEU A 89 0.07 -10.11 2.92
C LEU A 89 -1.22 -10.88 3.23
N ARG A 90 -1.47 -11.97 2.50
CA ARG A 90 -2.74 -12.71 2.51
C ARG A 90 -2.75 -13.86 3.53
N ALA A 91 -1.59 -14.40 3.90
CA ALA A 91 -1.47 -15.47 4.88
C ALA A 91 -1.73 -14.95 6.29
N GLU A 92 -2.28 -15.81 7.13
CA GLU A 92 -2.40 -15.54 8.56
C GLU A 92 -0.99 -15.45 9.19
N SER A 93 -0.76 -14.41 9.97
CA SER A 93 0.48 -14.22 10.73
C SER A 93 0.19 -14.46 12.20
N GLY A 94 1.00 -15.32 12.84
CA GLY A 94 0.85 -15.61 14.27
C GLY A 94 1.03 -14.39 15.16
N GLU A 95 1.84 -13.42 14.72
CA GLU A 95 2.09 -12.14 15.37
C GLU A 95 0.84 -11.25 15.40
N PHE A 96 0.00 -11.37 14.37
CA PHE A 96 -1.19 -10.55 14.20
C PHE A 96 -2.50 -11.26 14.55
N GLY A 97 -2.48 -12.60 14.64
CA GLY A 97 -3.69 -13.42 14.81
C GLY A 97 -4.69 -13.31 13.64
N SER A 98 -4.25 -12.75 12.52
CA SER A 98 -4.99 -12.51 11.29
C SER A 98 -3.99 -12.29 10.14
N SER A 99 -4.47 -12.11 8.92
CA SER A 99 -3.58 -11.71 7.81
C SER A 99 -3.29 -10.21 7.85
N PRO A 100 -2.06 -9.77 7.49
CA PRO A 100 -1.75 -8.35 7.37
C PRO A 100 -2.75 -7.60 6.47
N PHE A 101 -3.22 -8.24 5.40
CA PHE A 101 -4.25 -7.70 4.51
C PHE A 101 -5.52 -7.27 5.27
N LEU A 102 -6.10 -8.15 6.09
CA LEU A 102 -7.34 -7.86 6.82
C LEU A 102 -7.13 -6.74 7.84
N LEU A 103 -5.99 -6.74 8.54
CA LEU A 103 -5.66 -5.67 9.48
C LEU A 103 -5.64 -4.30 8.80
N MET A 104 -5.03 -4.19 7.61
CA MET A 104 -4.92 -2.91 6.92
C MET A 104 -6.25 -2.46 6.29
N VAL A 105 -6.95 -3.37 5.60
CA VAL A 105 -8.09 -3.02 4.74
C VAL A 105 -9.43 -3.05 5.49
N ASP A 106 -9.59 -3.95 6.46
CA ASP A 106 -10.83 -4.11 7.21
C ASP A 106 -10.79 -3.43 8.57
N GLU A 107 -9.64 -3.46 9.25
CA GLU A 107 -9.50 -2.84 10.58
C GLU A 107 -8.85 -1.45 10.53
N GLY A 108 -8.33 -1.01 9.38
CA GLY A 108 -7.71 0.30 9.20
C GLY A 108 -6.35 0.44 9.91
N ARG A 109 -5.70 -0.68 10.23
CA ARG A 109 -4.47 -0.75 11.05
C ARG A 109 -3.21 -0.77 10.18
N LEU A 110 -3.16 0.07 9.15
CA LEU A 110 -2.01 0.18 8.25
C LEU A 110 -0.71 0.53 8.98
N ALA A 111 -0.77 1.50 9.90
CA ALA A 111 0.38 1.94 10.68
C ALA A 111 0.99 0.80 11.53
N ASP A 112 0.17 -0.08 12.10
CA ASP A 112 0.63 -1.21 12.93
C ASP A 112 1.45 -2.21 12.11
N VAL A 113 0.96 -2.54 10.91
CA VAL A 113 1.65 -3.48 10.01
C VAL A 113 2.95 -2.87 9.47
N LEU A 114 2.94 -1.57 9.15
CA LEU A 114 4.16 -0.85 8.77
C LEU A 114 5.19 -0.86 9.89
N ALA A 115 4.78 -0.49 11.11
CA ALA A 115 5.66 -0.45 12.26
C ALA A 115 6.31 -1.81 12.54
N TYR A 116 5.56 -2.91 12.39
CA TYR A 116 6.11 -4.26 12.48
C TYR A 116 7.21 -4.54 11.44
N LEU A 117 6.99 -4.15 10.18
CA LEU A 117 7.97 -4.36 9.10
C LEU A 117 9.22 -3.51 9.27
N GLU A 118 9.11 -2.31 9.83
CA GLU A 118 10.26 -1.40 10.07
C GLU A 118 11.05 -1.74 11.34
N GLN A 119 10.51 -2.56 12.24
CA GLN A 119 11.16 -2.95 13.50
C GLN A 119 12.11 -4.15 13.37
N GLY A 120 12.11 -4.88 12.25
CA GLY A 120 12.84 -6.14 12.09
C GLY A 120 13.60 -6.29 10.79
#